data_AF-A0A7Y1RYR4-F1
#
_entry.id   AF-A0A7Y1RYR4-F1
#
_cell.length_a   1.000
_cell.length_b   1.000
_cell.length_c   1.000
_cell.angle_alpha   90.00
_cell.angle_beta   90.00
_cell.angle_gamma   90.00
#
_symmetry.space_group_name_H-M   'P 1'
#
loop_
_entity.id
_entity.type
_entity.pdbx_description
1 polymer ?
#
loop_
_entity_poly.entity_id
_entity_poly.type
_entity_poly.pdbx_seq_one_letter_code
_entity_poly.pdbx_strand_id
1 'polypeptide(L)'
;MGFLHRKFLGVVETPREAVLRNLGHLLQAKRGAASVLPGFGLTETGFRSDAERLAGLGLEIRETLSRYEQRVEVVSIDEAPATAGGAPGLVVRLLLRDSHEPMDLLLDPGSRRLRERPPEEAAGEDDP
;
A
#
# COMPACT_ATOMS: atom_id res chain seq x y z
N MET A 1 10.50 19.02 2.29
CA MET A 1 11.80 19.53 1.80
C MET A 1 12.93 18.48 1.75
N GLY A 2 12.65 17.15 1.75
CA GLY A 2 13.70 16.13 1.93
C GLY A 2 14.34 15.54 0.67
N PHE A 3 13.61 15.43 -0.45
CA PHE A 3 14.08 14.65 -1.61
C PHE A 3 15.13 15.37 -2.47
N LEU A 4 14.98 16.68 -2.69
CA LEU A 4 15.97 17.49 -3.43
C LEU A 4 17.31 17.55 -2.69
N HIS A 5 17.30 17.76 -1.38
CA HIS A 5 18.52 17.86 -0.58
C HIS A 5 19.33 16.55 -0.56
N ARG A 6 18.67 15.39 -0.45
CA ARG A 6 19.35 14.08 -0.50
C ARG A 6 20.05 13.82 -1.83
N LYS A 7 19.43 14.16 -2.96
CA LYS A 7 20.05 14.01 -4.29
C LYS A 7 21.31 14.89 -4.44
N PHE A 8 21.28 16.12 -3.90
CA PHE A 8 22.45 17.00 -3.88
C PHE A 8 23.62 16.44 -3.04
N LEU A 9 23.32 15.64 -2.02
CA LEU A 9 24.33 14.98 -1.17
C LEU A 9 24.86 13.65 -1.76
N GLY A 10 24.48 13.29 -2.98
CA GLY A 10 24.88 12.01 -3.60
C GLY A 10 24.26 10.77 -2.94
N VAL A 11 23.26 10.96 -2.07
CA VAL A 11 22.53 9.85 -1.44
C VAL A 11 21.57 9.27 -2.48
N VAL A 12 21.85 8.04 -2.92
CA VAL A 12 21.00 7.30 -3.84
C VAL A 12 19.87 6.64 -3.06
N GLU A 13 18.63 6.82 -3.51
CA GLU A 13 17.44 6.14 -2.98
C GLU A 13 17.61 4.62 -3.13
N THR A 14 17.36 3.87 -2.07
CA THR A 14 17.38 2.40 -2.12
C THR A 14 16.21 1.86 -2.94
N PRO A 15 16.28 0.64 -3.50
CA PRO A 15 15.16 0.03 -4.21
C PRO A 15 13.86 -0.01 -3.38
N ARG A 16 13.96 -0.36 -2.08
CA ARG A 16 12.83 -0.36 -1.14
C ARG A 16 12.20 1.03 -1.00
N GLU A 17 13.00 2.07 -0.76
CA GLU A 17 12.51 3.45 -0.65
C GLU A 17 11.80 3.90 -1.94
N ALA A 18 12.37 3.57 -3.11
CA ALA A 18 11.80 3.91 -4.40
C ALA A 18 10.45 3.21 -4.66
N VAL A 19 10.32 1.95 -4.23
CA VAL A 19 9.07 1.18 -4.29
C VAL A 19 8.04 1.80 -3.34
N LEU A 20 8.37 2.03 -2.06
CA LEU A 20 7.47 2.63 -1.08
C LEU A 20 6.92 3.98 -1.54
N ARG A 21 7.78 4.82 -2.10
CA ARG A 21 7.38 6.11 -2.66
C ARG A 21 6.38 5.93 -3.81
N ASN A 22 6.65 5.00 -4.73
CA ASN A 22 5.73 4.72 -5.83
C ASN A 22 4.39 4.15 -5.35
N LEU A 23 4.42 3.20 -4.41
CA LEU A 23 3.22 2.64 -3.77
C LEU A 23 2.36 3.72 -3.12
N GLY A 24 2.98 4.66 -2.41
CA GLY A 24 2.29 5.81 -1.82
C GLY A 24 1.55 6.64 -2.87
N HIS A 25 2.19 6.94 -4.02
CA HIS A 25 1.54 7.66 -5.11
C HIS A 25 0.42 6.84 -5.76
N LEU A 26 0.65 5.56 -5.97
CA LEU A 26 -0.25 4.65 -6.67
C LEU A 26 -1.54 4.42 -5.88
N LEU A 27 -1.43 4.11 -4.59
CA LEU A 27 -2.59 3.76 -3.75
C LEU A 27 -3.37 5.00 -3.27
N GLN A 28 -2.72 6.15 -3.19
CA GLN A 28 -3.39 7.42 -2.87
C GLN A 28 -4.13 8.02 -4.07
N ALA A 29 -3.73 7.68 -5.30
CA ALA A 29 -4.36 8.19 -6.50
C ALA A 29 -5.80 7.67 -6.63
N LYS A 30 -6.70 8.56 -7.07
CA LYS A 30 -8.06 8.19 -7.44
C LYS A 30 -8.04 7.43 -8.76
N ARG A 31 -8.72 6.28 -8.79
CA ARG A 31 -8.90 5.48 -10.00
C ARG A 31 -9.48 6.32 -11.15
N GLY A 32 -8.82 6.25 -12.31
CA GLY A 32 -9.21 6.99 -13.51
C GLY A 32 -8.81 8.48 -13.52
N ALA A 33 -8.08 8.98 -12.50
CA ALA A 33 -7.58 10.36 -12.51
C ALA A 33 -6.48 10.59 -13.56
N ALA A 34 -5.76 9.53 -13.96
CA ALA A 34 -4.79 9.59 -15.04
C ALA A 34 -5.51 9.36 -16.38
N SER A 35 -5.57 10.41 -17.22
CA SER A 35 -6.27 10.39 -18.52
C SER A 35 -5.82 9.29 -19.47
N VAL A 36 -4.58 8.83 -19.34
CA VAL A 36 -3.98 7.78 -20.18
C VAL A 36 -3.86 6.42 -19.49
N LEU A 37 -4.17 6.33 -18.19
CA LEU A 37 -4.10 5.09 -17.41
C LEU A 37 -5.42 4.89 -16.63
N PRO A 38 -6.48 4.37 -17.28
CA PRO A 38 -7.82 4.30 -16.69
C PRO A 38 -7.88 3.41 -15.43
N GLY A 39 -7.00 2.40 -15.33
CA GLY A 39 -6.90 1.51 -14.17
C GLY A 39 -5.97 2.00 -13.06
N PHE A 40 -5.33 3.17 -13.20
CA PHE A 40 -4.37 3.66 -12.22
C PHE A 40 -5.06 4.25 -11.00
N GLY A 41 -4.71 3.77 -9.81
CA GLY A 41 -5.26 4.21 -8.53
C GLY A 41 -6.39 3.34 -8.01
N LEU A 42 -6.95 3.76 -6.87
CA LEU A 42 -8.01 3.06 -6.15
C LEU A 42 -9.34 3.83 -6.21
N THR A 43 -10.44 3.08 -6.19
CA THR A 43 -11.79 3.63 -6.09
C THR A 43 -11.97 4.30 -4.74
N GLU A 44 -12.60 5.48 -4.75
CA GLU A 44 -12.71 6.34 -3.55
C GLU A 44 -14.07 6.25 -2.86
N THR A 45 -15.14 6.08 -3.64
CA THR A 45 -16.53 6.18 -3.20
C THR A 45 -17.38 5.09 -3.82
N GLY A 46 -18.61 4.93 -3.33
CA GLY A 46 -19.59 3.98 -3.90
C GLY A 46 -19.76 2.69 -3.09
N PHE A 47 -19.06 2.54 -1.98
CA PHE A 47 -19.21 1.41 -1.06
C PHE A 47 -20.40 1.63 -0.11
N ARG A 48 -21.16 0.56 0.16
CA ARG A 48 -22.34 0.57 1.04
C ARG A 48 -22.01 0.20 2.48
N SER A 49 -20.85 -0.42 2.70
CA SER A 49 -20.33 -0.81 4.02
C SER A 49 -18.80 -0.85 4.03
N ASP A 50 -18.20 -0.85 5.21
CA ASP A 50 -16.75 -1.00 5.37
C ASP A 50 -16.27 -2.37 4.87
N ALA A 51 -17.02 -3.45 5.11
CA ALA A 51 -16.69 -4.78 4.60
C ALA A 51 -16.64 -4.83 3.06
N GLU A 52 -17.63 -4.22 2.39
CA GLU A 52 -17.61 -4.09 0.92
C GLU A 52 -16.43 -3.26 0.44
N ARG A 53 -16.12 -2.17 1.15
CA ARG A 53 -14.97 -1.31 0.86
C ARG A 53 -13.67 -2.06 0.96
N LEU A 54 -13.45 -2.82 2.04
CA LEU A 54 -12.21 -3.57 2.26
C LEU A 54 -12.03 -4.67 1.23
N ALA A 55 -13.07 -5.47 0.96
CA ALA A 55 -13.03 -6.51 -0.06
C ALA A 55 -12.76 -5.93 -1.46
N GLY A 56 -13.45 -4.83 -1.81
CA GLY A 56 -13.25 -4.12 -3.07
C GLY A 56 -11.83 -3.58 -3.20
N LEU A 57 -11.37 -2.80 -2.22
CA LEU A 57 -10.02 -2.23 -2.21
C LEU A 57 -8.94 -3.33 -2.26
N GLY A 58 -9.11 -4.45 -1.56
CA GLY A 58 -8.18 -5.57 -1.61
C GLY A 58 -7.98 -6.13 -3.02
N LEU A 59 -9.07 -6.31 -3.77
CA LEU A 59 -9.01 -6.73 -5.17
C LEU A 59 -8.36 -5.67 -6.07
N GLU A 60 -8.72 -4.40 -5.87
CA GLU A 60 -8.16 -3.29 -6.65
C GLU A 60 -6.66 -3.13 -6.40
N ILE A 61 -6.19 -3.28 -5.16
CA ILE A 61 -4.78 -3.23 -4.81
C ILE A 61 -4.03 -4.34 -5.56
N ARG A 62 -4.50 -5.60 -5.52
CA ARG A 62 -3.85 -6.70 -6.25
C ARG A 62 -3.74 -6.41 -7.75
N GLU A 63 -4.84 -5.97 -8.37
CA GLU A 63 -4.85 -5.60 -9.80
C GLU A 63 -3.87 -4.47 -10.09
N THR A 64 -3.94 -3.40 -9.30
CA THR A 64 -3.17 -2.17 -9.49
C THR A 64 -1.68 -2.43 -9.33
N LEU A 65 -1.27 -3.14 -8.27
CA LEU A 65 0.13 -3.48 -8.03
C LEU A 65 0.69 -4.39 -9.12
N SER A 66 -0.08 -5.41 -9.55
CA SER A 66 0.36 -6.31 -10.64
C SER A 66 0.66 -5.59 -11.95
N ARG A 67 -0.01 -4.45 -12.20
CA ARG A 67 0.15 -3.67 -13.44
C ARG A 67 1.21 -2.57 -13.32
N TYR A 68 1.26 -1.89 -12.18
CA TYR A 68 1.98 -0.61 -12.06
C TYR A 68 3.18 -0.64 -11.10
N GLU A 69 3.39 -1.73 -10.36
CA GLU A 69 4.57 -1.92 -9.53
C GLU A 69 5.04 -3.39 -9.59
N GLN A 70 5.67 -3.76 -10.70
CA GLN A 70 6.11 -5.15 -10.94
C GLN A 70 7.26 -5.60 -10.04
N ARG A 71 7.95 -4.68 -9.36
CA ARG A 71 9.07 -4.99 -8.45
C ARG A 71 8.61 -5.65 -7.16
N VAL A 72 7.30 -5.62 -6.87
CA VAL A 72 6.72 -6.31 -5.72
C VAL A 72 5.89 -7.51 -6.13
N GLU A 73 5.77 -8.44 -5.19
CA GLU A 73 4.82 -9.52 -5.21
C GLU A 73 3.86 -9.37 -4.02
N VAL A 74 2.56 -9.49 -4.27
CA VAL A 74 1.56 -9.45 -3.20
C VAL A 74 1.40 -10.85 -2.61
N VAL A 75 1.81 -11.02 -1.35
CA VAL A 75 1.69 -12.29 -0.63
C VAL A 75 0.27 -12.44 -0.10
N SER A 76 -0.16 -11.53 0.77
CA SER A 76 -1.50 -11.54 1.35
C SER A 76 -2.05 -10.12 1.48
N ILE A 77 -3.38 -10.03 1.59
CA ILE A 77 -4.08 -8.81 1.94
C ILE A 77 -5.14 -9.23 2.93
N ASP A 78 -5.01 -8.74 4.15
CA ASP A 78 -5.83 -9.13 5.29
C ASP A 78 -6.44 -7.89 5.93
N GLU A 79 -7.58 -8.05 6.59
CA GLU A 79 -8.22 -6.96 7.31
C GLU A 79 -7.43 -6.64 8.59
N ALA A 80 -7.11 -5.37 8.79
CA ALA A 80 -6.56 -4.89 10.06
C ALA A 80 -7.71 -4.47 10.97
N PRO A 81 -7.73 -4.86 12.25
CA PRO A 81 -8.75 -4.40 13.17
C PRO A 81 -8.73 -2.87 13.30
N ALA A 82 -9.91 -2.29 13.54
CA ALA A 82 -10.05 -0.86 13.79
C ALA A 82 -9.23 -0.44 15.01
N THR A 83 -8.40 0.59 14.87
CA THR A 83 -7.73 1.21 16.02
C THR A 83 -8.64 2.27 16.65
N ALA A 84 -8.86 2.18 17.98
CA ALA A 84 -9.51 3.20 18.82
C ALA A 84 -10.72 3.94 18.21
N GLY A 85 -11.68 3.20 17.63
CA GLY A 85 -12.93 3.76 17.08
C GLY A 85 -12.87 4.22 15.61
N GLY A 86 -11.78 3.94 14.90
CA GLY A 86 -11.67 4.15 13.45
C GLY A 86 -12.35 3.06 12.62
N ALA A 87 -12.28 3.19 11.30
CA ALA A 87 -12.65 2.11 10.38
C ALA A 87 -11.55 1.03 10.36
N PRO A 88 -11.90 -0.26 10.13
CA PRO A 88 -10.90 -1.30 9.91
C PRO A 88 -10.01 -0.97 8.69
N GLY A 89 -8.76 -1.43 8.72
CA GLY A 89 -7.76 -1.18 7.69
C GLY A 89 -7.49 -2.40 6.81
N LEU A 90 -6.49 -2.30 5.93
CA LEU A 90 -5.91 -3.45 5.23
C LEU A 90 -4.42 -3.58 5.55
N VAL A 91 -3.99 -4.78 5.93
CA VAL A 91 -2.57 -5.16 5.93
C VAL A 91 -2.25 -5.77 4.57
N VAL A 92 -1.36 -5.14 3.82
CA VAL A 92 -0.87 -5.60 2.52
C VAL A 92 0.55 -6.12 2.74
N ARG A 93 0.71 -7.45 2.70
CA ARG A 93 2.02 -8.11 2.81
C ARG A 93 2.62 -8.30 1.44
N LEU A 94 3.82 -7.76 1.25
CA LEU A 94 4.54 -7.75 -0.02
C LEU A 94 5.93 -8.38 0.13
N LEU A 95 6.46 -8.89 -0.98
CA LEU A 95 7.88 -9.21 -1.14
C LEU A 95 8.47 -8.36 -2.26
N LEU A 96 9.66 -7.81 -2.06
CA LEU A 96 10.47 -7.32 -3.17
C LEU A 96 10.97 -8.50 -3.98
N ARG A 97 10.74 -8.50 -5.30
CA ARG A 97 11.10 -9.63 -6.16
C ARG A 97 12.60 -9.88 -6.23
N ASP A 98 13.40 -8.82 -6.25
CA ASP A 98 14.85 -8.93 -6.45
C ASP A 98 15.57 -9.43 -5.19
N SER A 99 15.12 -9.02 -4.01
CA SER A 99 15.79 -9.32 -2.73
C SER A 99 15.04 -10.33 -1.87
N HIS A 100 13.78 -10.66 -2.22
CA HIS A 100 12.83 -11.39 -1.37
C HIS A 100 12.63 -10.73 0.01
N GLU A 101 12.89 -9.43 0.12
CA GLU A 101 12.73 -8.69 1.36
C GLU A 101 11.24 -8.45 1.65
N PRO A 102 10.75 -8.80 2.85
CA PRO A 102 9.36 -8.59 3.22
C PRO A 102 9.04 -7.13 3.57
N MET A 103 7.81 -6.74 3.23
CA MET A 103 7.25 -5.43 3.49
C MET A 103 5.78 -5.55 3.89
N ASP A 104 5.47 -5.15 5.12
CA ASP A 104 4.10 -5.11 5.63
C ASP A 104 3.60 -3.68 5.65
N LEU A 105 2.51 -3.44 4.92
CA LEU A 105 1.96 -2.10 4.73
C LEU A 105 0.55 -2.02 5.28
N LEU A 106 0.29 -1.06 6.15
CA LEU A 106 -1.04 -0.72 6.62
C LEU A 106 -1.64 0.36 5.72
N LEU A 107 -2.79 0.06 5.13
CA LEU A 107 -3.60 1.01 4.37
C LEU A 107 -4.84 1.40 5.19
N ASP A 108 -4.97 2.70 5.44
CA ASP A 108 -6.23 3.29 5.90
C ASP A 108 -7.17 3.45 4.70
N PRO A 109 -8.33 2.79 4.66
CA PRO A 109 -9.21 2.84 3.49
C PRO A 109 -9.84 4.22 3.30
N GLY A 110 -10.07 4.97 4.39
CA GLY A 110 -10.65 6.30 4.41
C GLY A 110 -9.72 7.34 3.78
N SER A 111 -8.48 7.40 4.27
CA SER A 111 -7.49 8.37 3.81
C SER A 111 -6.62 7.88 2.65
N ARG A 112 -6.65 6.57 2.35
CA ARG A 112 -5.73 5.85 1.44
C ARG A 112 -4.26 6.08 1.77
N ARG A 113 -3.97 6.40 3.04
CA ARG A 113 -2.61 6.59 3.51
C ARG A 113 -1.99 5.23 3.76
N LEU A 114 -0.82 5.04 3.18
CA LEU A 114 0.01 3.86 3.36
C LEU A 114 1.06 4.17 4.43
N ARG A 115 1.28 3.22 5.34
CA ARG A 115 2.36 3.26 6.31
C ARG A 115 2.99 1.87 6.43
N GLU A 116 4.29 1.81 6.60
CA GLU A 116 4.94 0.55 6.97
C GLU A 116 4.59 0.18 8.40
N ARG A 117 4.26 -1.10 8.62
CA ARG A 117 4.07 -1.67 9.95
C ARG A 117 5.45 -1.90 10.59
N PRO A 118 5.67 -1.45 11.84
CA PRO A 118 6.88 -1.81 12.57
C PRO A 118 7.04 -3.33 12.66
N PRO A 119 8.26 -3.87 12.61
CA PRO A 119 8.51 -5.31 12.71
C PRO A 119 7.96 -5.96 13.99
N GLU A 120 7.78 -5.19 15.08
CA GLU A 120 7.24 -5.69 16.35
C GLU A 120 5.72 -5.92 16.31
N GLU A 121 4.98 -5.09 15.54
CA GLU A 121 3.55 -5.30 15.27
C GLU A 121 3.35 -6.44 14.26
N ALA A 122 4.36 -6.65 13.39
CA ALA A 122 4.73 -7.88 12.66
C ALA A 122 4.24 -9.20 13.25
N ALA A 123 4.71 -9.47 14.46
CA ALA A 123 4.76 -10.79 15.07
C ALA A 123 3.60 -11.10 16.04
N GLY A 124 2.69 -10.15 16.28
CA GLY A 124 1.65 -10.27 17.30
C GLY A 124 0.35 -10.96 16.86
N GLU A 125 0.22 -11.39 15.60
CA GLU A 125 -1.02 -11.98 15.04
C GLU A 125 -0.93 -13.48 14.73
N ASP A 126 0.22 -14.13 14.98
CA ASP A 126 0.40 -15.58 14.85
C ASP A 126 0.66 -16.20 16.24
N ASP A 127 -0.35 -16.26 17.10
CA ASP A 127 -0.37 -17.23 18.21
C ASP A 127 -1.80 -17.79 18.35
N PRO A 128 -2.00 -19.13 18.29
CA PRO A 128 -3.30 -19.78 18.15
C PRO A 128 -4.20 -19.76 19.39
#